data_AF-J3C111-F1
#
_entry.id   AF-J3C111-F1
#
_cell.length_a   1.000
_cell.length_b   1.000
_cell.length_c   1.000
_cell.angle_alpha   90.00
_cell.angle_beta   90.00
_cell.angle_gamma   90.00
#
_symmetry.space_group_name_H-M   'P 1'
#
loop_
_entity.id
_entity.type
_entity.pdbx_description
1 polymer ?
#
loop_
_entity_poly.entity_id
_entity_poly.type
_entity_poly.pdbx_seq_one_letter_code
_entity_poly.pdbx_strand_id
1 'polypeptide(L)'
;MNKIQKSIFGLNLIYDKGSKDELLSLAKGLFDESELKSISLFDNCYSSLTWNNNLKKQFDDNTISFENRLDYVTSINDHIIRMHQLNYLLRALLTNNEVIEALKTLEKYSELEVRIFDNPKVIGYRLLLEYYAEISDYEKFIELIKQCEISKEKNQIQRIKNIFIANFALKFGIEKVIKVLNTKVFGEKYIYCALIALTKQVDYMTMKNLLANNTFFNTFDSNNKTQILVETFENAAKNQNFSDLNFEELYEKVLSIDPKIKAGVVRLKDILFVKLGQYSTKLDYVIRCKKEITSNEMKKELSIVEQQLKK
;
A
#
# COMPACT_ATOMS: atom_id res chain seq x y z
N MET A 1 -34.70 -17.13 -8.96
CA MET A 1 -33.57 -16.32 -8.48
C MET A 1 -32.26 -16.89 -8.98
N ASN A 2 -31.40 -16.04 -9.54
CA ASN A 2 -30.01 -16.40 -9.85
C ASN A 2 -29.19 -16.58 -8.55
N LYS A 3 -27.93 -17.02 -8.64
CA LYS A 3 -27.09 -17.29 -7.45
C LYS A 3 -26.92 -16.05 -6.57
N ILE A 4 -26.71 -14.88 -7.17
CA ILE A 4 -26.52 -13.61 -6.45
C ILE A 4 -27.76 -13.19 -5.67
N GLN A 5 -28.93 -13.24 -6.31
CA GLN A 5 -30.19 -12.95 -5.64
C GLN A 5 -30.39 -13.89 -4.45
N LYS A 6 -30.07 -15.18 -4.58
CA LYS A 6 -30.13 -16.14 -3.47
C LYS A 6 -29.14 -15.76 -2.35
N SER A 7 -27.93 -15.31 -2.69
CA SER A 7 -26.93 -14.87 -1.70
C SER A 7 -27.41 -13.65 -0.90
N ILE A 8 -28.01 -12.67 -1.57
CA ILE A 8 -28.57 -11.46 -0.94
C ILE A 8 -29.78 -11.81 -0.09
N PHE A 9 -30.66 -12.68 -0.60
CA PHE A 9 -31.81 -13.13 0.16
C PHE A 9 -31.39 -13.85 1.45
N GLY A 10 -30.34 -14.69 1.40
CA GLY A 10 -29.76 -15.29 2.60
C GLY A 10 -29.18 -14.26 3.58
N LEU A 11 -28.48 -13.22 3.09
CA LEU A 11 -28.00 -12.11 3.93
C LEU A 11 -29.16 -11.40 4.65
N ASN A 12 -30.22 -11.08 3.92
CA ASN A 12 -31.37 -10.38 4.47
C ASN A 12 -32.11 -11.26 5.49
N LEU A 13 -32.28 -12.56 5.21
CA LEU A 13 -32.86 -13.50 6.16
C LEU A 13 -32.04 -13.61 7.46
N ILE A 14 -30.71 -13.60 7.40
CA ILE A 14 -29.89 -13.56 8.63
C ILE A 14 -30.17 -12.28 9.41
N TYR A 15 -30.15 -11.13 8.73
CA TYR A 15 -30.34 -9.83 9.36
C TYR A 15 -31.73 -9.72 10.02
N ASP A 16 -32.78 -10.16 9.31
CA ASP A 16 -34.17 -10.14 9.75
C ASP A 16 -34.52 -11.26 10.74
N LYS A 17 -33.55 -12.14 11.08
CA LYS A 17 -33.74 -13.33 11.93
C LYS A 17 -34.84 -14.26 11.40
N GLY A 18 -34.85 -14.47 10.08
CA GLY A 18 -35.78 -15.32 9.36
C GLY A 18 -35.66 -16.81 9.69
N SER A 19 -36.49 -17.63 9.02
CA SER A 19 -36.60 -19.07 9.32
C SER A 19 -35.30 -19.83 9.03
N LYS A 20 -34.92 -20.67 10.00
CA LYS A 20 -33.79 -21.60 9.89
C LYS A 20 -33.90 -22.54 8.70
N ASP A 21 -35.09 -23.09 8.48
CA ASP A 21 -35.29 -24.07 7.40
C ASP A 21 -35.16 -23.42 6.02
N GLU A 22 -35.55 -22.16 5.91
CA GLU A 22 -35.42 -21.36 4.69
C GLU A 22 -33.95 -21.04 4.38
N LEU A 23 -33.18 -20.61 5.39
CA LEU A 23 -31.73 -20.38 5.25
C LEU A 23 -30.98 -21.65 4.84
N LEU A 24 -31.30 -22.79 5.45
CA LEU A 24 -30.68 -24.08 5.12
C LEU A 24 -31.04 -24.55 3.72
N SER A 25 -32.29 -24.32 3.29
CA SER A 25 -32.74 -24.64 1.92
C SER A 25 -31.96 -23.85 0.88
N LEU A 26 -31.76 -22.54 1.11
CA LEU A 26 -30.99 -21.67 0.22
C LEU A 26 -29.51 -22.08 0.18
N ALA A 27 -28.91 -22.35 1.35
CA ALA A 27 -27.50 -22.70 1.48
C ALA A 27 -27.14 -23.98 0.69
N LYS A 28 -27.98 -25.02 0.76
CA LYS A 28 -27.80 -26.27 0.01
C LYS A 28 -27.78 -26.09 -1.51
N GLY A 29 -28.43 -25.04 -2.02
CA GLY A 29 -28.48 -24.73 -3.44
C GLY A 29 -27.40 -23.74 -3.93
N LEU A 30 -26.48 -23.34 -3.05
CA LEU A 30 -25.54 -22.24 -3.30
C LEU A 30 -24.09 -22.53 -2.95
N PHE A 31 -23.85 -23.24 -1.85
CA PHE A 31 -22.50 -23.54 -1.37
C PHE A 31 -22.09 -24.97 -1.74
N ASP A 32 -20.80 -25.19 -1.95
CA ASP A 32 -20.29 -26.52 -2.29
C ASP A 32 -20.44 -27.49 -1.11
N GLU A 33 -20.65 -28.78 -1.38
CA GLU A 33 -20.78 -29.79 -0.33
C GLU A 33 -19.58 -29.82 0.64
N SER A 34 -18.38 -29.50 0.18
CA SER A 34 -17.19 -29.39 1.05
C SER A 34 -17.23 -28.17 1.97
N GLU A 35 -17.81 -27.05 1.53
CA GLU A 35 -18.07 -25.87 2.37
C GLU A 35 -19.20 -26.15 3.37
N LEU A 36 -20.12 -27.06 3.02
CA LEU A 36 -21.22 -27.53 3.87
C LEU A 36 -20.81 -28.65 4.86
N LYS A 37 -19.74 -29.43 4.60
CA LYS A 37 -19.33 -30.62 5.38
C LYS A 37 -18.38 -30.34 6.56
N SER A 38 -17.83 -29.14 6.70
CA SER A 38 -17.12 -28.78 7.94
C SER A 38 -18.13 -28.72 9.10
N ILE A 39 -17.77 -29.27 10.27
CA ILE A 39 -18.61 -29.64 11.44
C ILE A 39 -19.56 -28.53 12.00
N SER A 40 -19.59 -27.31 11.47
CA SER A 40 -20.45 -26.19 11.92
C SER A 40 -21.56 -25.79 10.93
N LEU A 41 -22.30 -26.78 10.40
CA LEU A 41 -23.54 -26.55 9.62
C LEU A 41 -24.56 -25.64 10.34
N PHE A 42 -24.43 -25.46 11.66
CA PHE A 42 -25.25 -24.56 12.47
C PHE A 42 -24.68 -23.15 12.73
N ASP A 43 -23.42 -22.85 12.38
CA ASP A 43 -22.85 -21.50 12.63
C ASP A 43 -22.48 -20.76 11.34
N ASN A 44 -22.05 -21.47 10.28
CA ASN A 44 -21.55 -20.80 9.07
C ASN A 44 -22.65 -20.23 8.18
N CYS A 45 -23.82 -20.87 8.09
CA CYS A 45 -24.97 -20.35 7.33
C CYS A 45 -25.73 -19.23 8.07
N TYR A 46 -25.40 -18.99 9.34
CA TYR A 46 -25.87 -17.85 10.14
C TYR A 46 -24.87 -16.71 10.20
N SER A 47 -23.65 -16.95 9.73
CA SER A 47 -22.63 -15.93 9.64
C SER A 47 -22.86 -15.09 8.39
N SER A 48 -23.22 -13.81 8.60
CA SER A 48 -23.31 -12.82 7.51
C SER A 48 -21.99 -12.73 6.73
N LEU A 49 -20.85 -13.04 7.36
CA LEU A 49 -19.54 -13.06 6.71
C LEU A 49 -19.42 -14.15 5.64
N THR A 50 -19.97 -15.34 5.86
CA THR A 50 -19.95 -16.45 4.89
C THR A 50 -20.69 -16.06 3.62
N TRP A 51 -21.91 -15.54 3.77
CA TRP A 51 -22.73 -15.08 2.66
C TRP A 51 -22.11 -13.89 1.94
N ASN A 52 -21.52 -12.95 2.68
CA ASN A 52 -20.78 -11.80 2.14
C ASN A 52 -19.58 -12.25 1.28
N ASN A 53 -18.83 -13.26 1.72
CA ASN A 53 -17.70 -13.80 0.97
C ASN A 53 -18.14 -14.53 -0.30
N ASN A 54 -19.23 -15.30 -0.25
CA ASN A 54 -19.79 -15.94 -1.45
C ASN A 54 -20.32 -14.90 -2.44
N LEU A 55 -20.97 -13.85 -1.96
CA LEU A 55 -21.43 -12.75 -2.81
C LEU A 55 -20.26 -12.08 -3.55
N LYS A 56 -19.11 -11.87 -2.89
CA LYS A 56 -17.89 -11.37 -3.56
C LYS A 56 -17.40 -12.31 -4.67
N LYS A 57 -17.26 -13.61 -4.36
CA LYS A 57 -16.87 -14.62 -5.37
C LYS A 57 -17.79 -14.59 -6.60
N GLN A 58 -19.09 -14.37 -6.38
CA GLN A 58 -20.07 -14.30 -7.45
C GLN A 58 -20.00 -12.99 -8.26
N PHE A 59 -19.54 -11.88 -7.67
CA PHE A 59 -19.32 -10.62 -8.37
C PHE A 59 -17.99 -10.55 -9.13
N ASP A 60 -17.01 -11.38 -8.76
CA ASP A 60 -15.77 -11.57 -9.53
C ASP A 60 -16.02 -12.27 -10.89
N ASP A 61 -17.18 -12.92 -11.07
CA ASP A 61 -17.64 -13.45 -12.34
C ASP A 61 -18.15 -12.27 -13.22
N ASN A 62 -17.33 -11.83 -14.19
CA ASN A 62 -17.50 -10.62 -15.02
C ASN A 62 -18.74 -10.58 -15.95
N THR A 63 -19.73 -11.43 -15.70
CA THR A 63 -20.93 -11.55 -16.55
C THR A 63 -22.06 -10.58 -16.18
N ILE A 64 -21.92 -9.82 -15.09
CA ILE A 64 -22.98 -8.95 -14.56
C ILE A 64 -22.62 -7.48 -14.77
N SER A 65 -23.55 -6.72 -15.35
CA SER A 65 -23.38 -5.27 -15.54
C SER A 65 -23.19 -4.52 -14.23
N PHE A 66 -22.59 -3.33 -14.30
CA PHE A 66 -22.42 -2.45 -13.15
C PHE A 66 -23.76 -2.12 -12.48
N GLU A 67 -24.78 -1.73 -13.26
CA GLU A 67 -26.10 -1.33 -12.75
C GLU A 67 -26.72 -2.46 -11.93
N ASN A 68 -26.69 -3.69 -12.47
CA ASN A 68 -27.21 -4.85 -11.77
C ASN A 68 -26.42 -5.15 -10.48
N ARG A 69 -25.09 -5.04 -10.50
CA ARG A 69 -24.27 -5.22 -9.29
C ARG A 69 -24.59 -4.17 -8.22
N LEU A 70 -24.75 -2.91 -8.62
CA LEU A 70 -25.09 -1.82 -7.70
C LEU A 70 -26.48 -2.04 -7.10
N ASP A 71 -27.48 -2.36 -7.93
CA ASP A 71 -28.85 -2.65 -7.48
C ASP A 71 -28.86 -3.80 -6.47
N TYR A 72 -28.14 -4.88 -6.78
CA TYR A 72 -27.97 -6.01 -5.88
C TYR A 72 -27.36 -5.60 -4.53
N VAL A 73 -26.27 -4.83 -4.53
CA VAL A 73 -25.64 -4.36 -3.29
C VAL A 73 -26.61 -3.48 -2.49
N THR A 74 -27.31 -2.54 -3.13
CA THR A 74 -28.23 -1.63 -2.44
C THR A 74 -29.45 -2.35 -1.81
N SER A 75 -29.80 -3.54 -2.30
CA SER A 75 -30.88 -4.37 -1.74
C SER A 75 -30.53 -5.15 -0.47
N ILE A 76 -29.29 -5.08 0.02
CA ILE A 76 -28.84 -5.75 1.26
C ILE A 76 -29.32 -4.96 2.49
N ASN A 77 -30.16 -5.53 3.35
CA ASN A 77 -30.74 -4.84 4.52
C ASN A 77 -29.70 -4.45 5.58
N ASP A 78 -28.70 -5.30 5.81
CA ASP A 78 -27.63 -5.02 6.78
C ASP A 78 -26.72 -3.89 6.27
N HIS A 79 -26.79 -2.70 6.89
CA HIS A 79 -26.00 -1.54 6.52
C HIS A 79 -24.48 -1.75 6.63
N ILE A 80 -24.00 -2.58 7.55
CA ILE A 80 -22.56 -2.87 7.69
C ILE A 80 -22.10 -3.73 6.52
N ILE A 81 -22.85 -4.80 6.21
CA ILE A 81 -22.54 -5.66 5.06
C ILE A 81 -22.67 -4.88 3.75
N ARG A 82 -23.72 -4.07 3.60
CA ARG A 82 -23.92 -3.18 2.45
C ARG A 82 -22.72 -2.24 2.27
N MET A 83 -22.24 -1.60 3.34
CA MET A 83 -21.04 -0.76 3.30
C MET A 83 -19.81 -1.54 2.82
N HIS A 84 -19.58 -2.76 3.32
CA HIS A 84 -18.45 -3.59 2.89
C HIS A 84 -18.54 -3.99 1.41
N GLN A 85 -19.74 -4.28 0.91
CA GLN A 85 -19.98 -4.58 -0.50
C GLN A 85 -19.80 -3.36 -1.40
N LEU A 86 -20.29 -2.19 -0.98
CA LEU A 86 -20.04 -0.93 -1.69
C LEU A 86 -18.54 -0.60 -1.74
N ASN A 87 -17.80 -0.79 -0.63
CA ASN A 87 -16.35 -0.60 -0.61
C ASN A 87 -15.61 -1.54 -1.56
N TYR A 88 -16.07 -2.79 -1.66
CA TYR A 88 -15.50 -3.79 -2.55
C TYR A 88 -15.77 -3.44 -4.02
N LEU A 89 -17.03 -3.11 -4.36
CA LEU A 89 -17.41 -2.66 -5.70
C LEU A 89 -16.62 -1.41 -6.11
N LEU A 90 -16.55 -0.40 -5.22
CA LEU A 90 -15.81 0.83 -5.46
C LEU A 90 -14.33 0.56 -5.76
N ARG A 91 -13.66 -0.31 -4.98
CA ARG A 91 -12.26 -0.70 -5.25
C ARG A 91 -12.09 -1.40 -6.60
N ALA A 92 -13.00 -2.30 -6.95
CA ALA A 92 -12.95 -3.01 -8.23
C ALA A 92 -13.07 -2.04 -9.42
N LEU A 93 -14.05 -1.12 -9.37
CA LEU A 93 -14.26 -0.09 -10.38
C LEU A 93 -13.01 0.81 -10.53
N LEU A 94 -12.43 1.27 -9.42
CA LEU A 94 -11.22 2.10 -9.45
C LEU A 94 -10.01 1.34 -10.00
N THR A 95 -9.88 0.05 -9.68
CA THR A 95 -8.81 -0.82 -10.24
C THR A 95 -8.94 -0.95 -11.75
N ASN A 96 -10.18 -0.98 -12.27
CA ASN A 96 -10.47 -1.03 -13.71
C ASN A 96 -10.54 0.36 -14.37
N ASN A 97 -10.22 1.44 -13.64
CA ASN A 97 -10.28 2.81 -14.14
C ASN A 97 -11.71 3.29 -14.52
N GLU A 98 -12.75 2.67 -13.96
CA GLU A 98 -14.17 2.97 -14.16
C GLU A 98 -14.66 4.05 -13.18
N VAL A 99 -14.09 5.26 -13.32
CA VAL A 99 -14.25 6.35 -12.34
C VAL A 99 -15.68 6.90 -12.27
N ILE A 100 -16.41 6.92 -13.39
CA ILE A 100 -17.78 7.44 -13.43
C ILE A 100 -18.70 6.54 -12.59
N GLU A 101 -18.59 5.23 -12.77
CA GLU A 101 -19.30 4.20 -12.02
C GLU A 101 -18.89 4.21 -10.54
N ALA A 102 -17.61 4.43 -10.25
CA ALA A 102 -17.12 4.60 -8.89
C ALA A 102 -17.79 5.79 -8.17
N LEU A 103 -17.93 6.92 -8.85
CA LEU A 103 -18.63 8.09 -8.31
C LEU A 103 -20.12 7.82 -8.07
N LYS A 104 -20.81 7.14 -9.00
CA LYS A 104 -22.20 6.68 -8.80
C LYS A 104 -22.32 5.76 -7.58
N THR A 105 -21.35 4.87 -7.38
CA THR A 105 -21.31 3.98 -6.20
C THR A 105 -21.18 4.79 -4.91
N LEU A 106 -20.38 5.86 -4.92
CA LEU A 106 -20.19 6.74 -3.75
C LEU A 106 -21.49 7.45 -3.33
N GLU A 107 -22.37 7.79 -4.27
CA GLU A 107 -23.67 8.42 -3.95
C GLU A 107 -24.54 7.52 -3.06
N LYS A 108 -24.39 6.19 -3.17
CA LYS A 108 -25.12 5.22 -2.33
C LYS A 108 -24.66 5.17 -0.88
N TYR A 109 -23.53 5.78 -0.55
CA TYR A 109 -23.06 5.82 0.84
C TYR A 109 -23.89 6.75 1.74
N SER A 110 -24.58 7.76 1.19
CA SER A 110 -25.47 8.59 2.01
C SER A 110 -26.74 7.87 2.47
N GLU A 111 -27.04 6.71 1.88
CA GLU A 111 -28.17 5.85 2.26
C GLU A 111 -27.79 4.90 3.43
N LEU A 112 -26.55 4.95 3.92
CA LEU A 112 -26.04 4.07 4.99
C LEU A 112 -26.17 4.68 6.39
N GLU A 113 -26.87 3.99 7.29
CA GLU A 113 -26.95 4.35 8.71
C GLU A 113 -26.02 3.48 9.58
N VAL A 114 -24.71 3.66 9.44
CA VAL A 114 -23.71 2.89 10.19
C VAL A 114 -23.17 3.72 11.35
N ARG A 115 -23.71 3.51 12.57
CA ARG A 115 -23.35 4.32 13.76
C ARG A 115 -22.02 3.95 14.43
N ILE A 116 -21.49 2.76 14.16
CA ILE A 116 -20.29 2.22 14.84
C ILE A 116 -19.00 2.65 14.13
N PHE A 117 -19.09 3.04 12.85
CA PHE A 117 -17.94 3.37 12.02
C PHE A 117 -17.88 4.86 11.70
N ASP A 118 -16.74 5.32 11.18
CA ASP A 118 -16.64 6.60 10.49
C ASP A 118 -17.75 6.74 9.44
N ASN A 119 -18.17 7.98 9.17
CA ASN A 119 -19.14 8.28 8.11
C ASN A 119 -18.77 7.48 6.84
N PRO A 120 -19.60 6.54 6.39
CA PRO A 120 -19.25 5.65 5.30
C PRO A 120 -18.77 6.40 4.05
N LYS A 121 -19.37 7.57 3.77
CA LYS A 121 -19.00 8.39 2.61
C LYS A 121 -17.56 8.87 2.67
N VAL A 122 -17.04 9.14 3.87
CA VAL A 122 -15.63 9.51 4.10
C VAL A 122 -14.70 8.34 3.76
N ILE A 123 -15.11 7.10 4.07
CA ILE A 123 -14.36 5.89 3.68
C ILE A 123 -14.27 5.80 2.15
N GLY A 124 -15.40 6.01 1.45
CA GLY A 124 -15.43 6.03 -0.01
C GLY A 124 -14.53 7.14 -0.62
N TYR A 125 -14.53 8.34 -0.04
CA TYR A 125 -13.62 9.41 -0.47
C TYR A 125 -12.14 9.05 -0.29
N ARG A 126 -11.78 8.33 0.79
CA ARG A 126 -10.41 7.85 1.01
C ARG A 126 -9.97 6.83 -0.05
N LEU A 127 -10.89 5.98 -0.53
CA LEU A 127 -10.62 5.04 -1.63
C LEU A 127 -10.35 5.76 -2.95
N LEU A 128 -11.17 6.77 -3.27
CA LEU A 128 -10.93 7.64 -4.43
C LEU A 128 -9.60 8.40 -4.31
N LEU A 129 -9.31 8.94 -3.12
CA LEU A 129 -8.06 9.66 -2.87
C LEU A 129 -6.83 8.76 -3.09
N GLU A 130 -6.89 7.50 -2.66
CA GLU A 130 -5.84 6.50 -2.90
C GLU A 130 -5.67 6.22 -4.40
N TYR A 131 -6.76 6.03 -5.15
CA TYR A 131 -6.70 5.88 -6.61
C TYR A 131 -6.03 7.09 -7.29
N TYR A 132 -6.43 8.32 -6.96
CA TYR A 132 -5.81 9.52 -7.53
C TYR A 132 -4.35 9.71 -7.08
N ALA A 133 -3.97 9.15 -5.93
CA ALA A 133 -2.58 9.04 -5.50
C ALA A 133 -1.76 8.09 -6.37
N GLU A 134 -2.34 6.96 -6.75
CA GLU A 134 -1.69 5.97 -7.61
C GLU A 134 -1.44 6.54 -9.01
N ILE A 135 -2.42 7.19 -9.62
CA ILE A 135 -2.28 7.78 -10.97
C ILE A 135 -1.61 9.16 -11.00
N SER A 136 -1.29 9.71 -9.81
CA SER A 136 -0.63 11.01 -9.63
C SER A 136 -1.43 12.20 -10.18
N ASP A 137 -2.76 12.18 -10.01
CA ASP A 137 -3.63 13.31 -10.37
C ASP A 137 -3.66 14.34 -9.23
N TYR A 138 -2.86 15.39 -9.38
CA TYR A 138 -2.71 16.41 -8.34
C TYR A 138 -4.01 17.19 -8.09
N GLU A 139 -4.73 17.58 -9.14
CA GLU A 139 -5.91 18.42 -9.00
C GLU A 139 -7.01 17.68 -8.25
N LYS A 140 -7.30 16.44 -8.67
CA LYS A 140 -8.29 15.59 -8.00
C LYS A 140 -7.87 15.19 -6.59
N PHE A 141 -6.58 14.95 -6.36
CA PHE A 141 -6.09 14.67 -5.01
C PHE A 141 -6.35 15.84 -4.04
N ILE A 142 -6.05 17.08 -4.46
CA ILE A 142 -6.24 18.28 -3.64
C ILE A 142 -7.73 18.60 -3.41
N GLU A 143 -8.57 18.34 -4.43
CA GLU A 143 -10.03 18.45 -4.31
C GLU A 143 -10.57 17.50 -3.24
N LEU A 144 -10.23 16.21 -3.34
CA LEU A 144 -10.82 15.14 -2.53
C LEU A 144 -10.29 15.05 -1.10
N ILE A 145 -9.03 15.45 -0.86
CA ILE A 145 -8.45 15.30 0.47
C ILE A 145 -9.21 16.08 1.56
N LYS A 146 -9.89 17.17 1.16
CA LYS A 146 -10.73 17.98 2.04
C LYS A 146 -11.95 17.21 2.55
N GLN A 147 -12.41 16.20 1.81
CA GLN A 147 -13.57 15.36 2.14
C GLN A 147 -13.22 14.14 3.01
N CYS A 148 -11.93 13.89 3.26
CA CYS A 148 -11.44 12.66 3.89
C CYS A 148 -11.33 12.71 5.42
N GLU A 149 -11.75 13.80 6.07
CA GLU A 149 -11.67 14.02 7.52
C GLU A 149 -10.29 13.65 8.12
N ILE A 150 -9.24 14.35 7.67
CA ILE A 150 -7.83 14.03 7.94
C ILE A 150 -7.51 13.80 9.43
N SER A 151 -8.20 14.50 10.33
CA SER A 151 -7.96 14.41 11.78
C SER A 151 -8.29 13.03 12.37
N LYS A 152 -9.23 12.29 11.78
CA LYS A 152 -9.66 10.97 12.28
C LYS A 152 -8.74 9.83 11.83
N GLU A 153 -8.27 9.87 10.58
CA GLU A 153 -7.43 8.83 9.97
C GLU A 153 -6.04 9.33 9.54
N LYS A 154 -5.33 9.98 10.47
CA LYS A 154 -4.03 10.61 10.18
C LYS A 154 -3.04 9.66 9.53
N ASN A 155 -2.98 8.41 9.99
CA ASN A 155 -2.02 7.41 9.51
C ASN A 155 -2.36 6.94 8.09
N GLN A 156 -3.64 6.65 7.80
CA GLN A 156 -4.06 6.26 6.46
C GLN A 156 -3.82 7.39 5.45
N ILE A 157 -4.17 8.63 5.80
CA ILE A 157 -3.94 9.79 4.94
C ILE A 157 -2.45 10.06 4.74
N GLN A 158 -1.63 9.88 5.78
CA GLN A 158 -0.18 9.97 5.65
C GLN A 158 0.37 8.93 4.67
N ARG A 159 -0.12 7.68 4.73
CA ARG A 159 0.24 6.62 3.76
C ARG A 159 -0.17 7.02 2.33
N ILE A 160 -1.40 7.47 2.13
CA ILE A 160 -1.90 7.90 0.82
C ILE A 160 -1.08 9.06 0.24
N LYS A 161 -0.69 10.04 1.08
CA LYS A 161 0.21 11.12 0.65
C LYS A 161 1.62 10.63 0.29
N ASN A 162 2.16 9.64 1.01
CA ASN A 162 3.42 9.01 0.64
C ASN A 162 3.31 8.35 -0.75
N ILE A 163 2.23 7.60 -1.00
CA ILE A 163 1.95 6.99 -2.31
C ILE A 163 1.88 8.06 -3.40
N PHE A 164 1.11 9.14 -3.18
CA PHE A 164 1.01 10.25 -4.13
C PHE A 164 2.39 10.81 -4.46
N ILE A 165 3.18 11.18 -3.45
CA ILE A 165 4.48 11.82 -3.68
C ILE A 165 5.47 10.88 -4.37
N ALA A 166 5.48 9.60 -4.01
CA ALA A 166 6.33 8.61 -4.67
C ALA A 166 5.98 8.48 -6.16
N ASN A 167 4.70 8.28 -6.50
CA ASN A 167 4.27 8.13 -7.89
C ASN A 167 4.41 9.43 -8.68
N PHE A 168 4.11 10.57 -8.06
CA PHE A 168 4.26 11.88 -8.67
C PHE A 168 5.73 12.18 -9.00
N ALA A 169 6.66 11.78 -8.12
CA ALA A 169 8.10 11.85 -8.38
C ALA A 169 8.49 10.99 -9.58
N LEU A 170 8.04 9.74 -9.62
CA LEU A 170 8.33 8.81 -10.73
C LEU A 170 7.77 9.28 -12.07
N LYS A 171 6.60 9.94 -12.07
CA LYS A 171 5.91 10.39 -13.28
C LYS A 171 6.41 11.73 -13.81
N PHE A 172 6.77 12.65 -12.92
CA PHE A 172 7.03 14.04 -13.28
C PHE A 172 8.41 14.57 -12.88
N GLY A 173 9.19 13.79 -12.16
CA GLY A 173 10.53 14.17 -11.68
C GLY A 173 10.51 15.07 -10.44
N ILE A 174 11.70 15.25 -9.88
CA ILE A 174 11.91 15.91 -8.58
C ILE A 174 11.53 17.41 -8.57
N GLU A 175 11.72 18.12 -9.68
CA GLU A 175 11.44 19.56 -9.76
C GLU A 175 9.95 19.87 -9.54
N LYS A 176 9.06 19.05 -10.13
CA LYS A 176 7.61 19.20 -9.89
C LYS A 176 7.23 18.79 -8.47
N VAL A 177 7.88 17.77 -7.92
CA VAL A 177 7.66 17.36 -6.52
C VAL A 177 8.00 18.50 -5.57
N ILE A 178 9.14 19.17 -5.73
CA ILE A 178 9.54 20.30 -4.86
C ILE A 178 8.45 21.37 -4.83
N LYS A 179 7.84 21.70 -5.98
CA LYS A 179 6.71 22.64 -6.05
C LYS A 179 5.51 22.16 -5.21
N VAL A 180 5.18 20.88 -5.28
CA VAL A 180 4.10 20.25 -4.50
C VAL A 180 4.41 20.22 -3.01
N LEU A 181 5.67 19.95 -2.63
CA LEU A 181 6.11 19.91 -1.24
C LEU A 181 6.04 21.29 -0.57
N ASN A 182 6.15 22.38 -1.33
CA ASN A 182 5.97 23.74 -0.81
C ASN A 182 4.50 24.11 -0.51
N THR A 183 3.57 23.17 -0.65
CA THR A 183 2.15 23.37 -0.33
C THR A 183 1.81 22.90 1.08
N LYS A 184 0.77 23.49 1.69
CA LYS A 184 0.28 23.13 3.03
C LYS A 184 -0.15 21.66 3.16
N VAL A 185 -0.50 21.00 2.06
CA VAL A 185 -1.00 19.62 2.08
C VAL A 185 0.12 18.62 2.32
N PHE A 186 1.30 18.81 1.71
CA PHE A 186 2.42 17.89 1.82
C PHE A 186 3.49 18.43 2.79
N GLY A 187 4.22 19.48 2.44
CA GLY A 187 5.36 19.92 3.23
C GLY A 187 6.61 19.06 3.01
N GLU A 188 7.75 19.56 3.46
CA GLU A 188 9.08 18.98 3.20
C GLU A 188 9.27 17.57 3.76
N LYS A 189 8.52 17.16 4.80
CA LYS A 189 8.63 15.83 5.42
C LYS A 189 8.45 14.66 4.45
N TYR A 190 7.81 14.88 3.29
CA TYR A 190 7.62 13.85 2.27
C TYR A 190 8.79 13.72 1.29
N ILE A 191 9.82 14.56 1.39
CA ILE A 191 10.93 14.55 0.43
C ILE A 191 11.69 13.23 0.43
N TYR A 192 11.87 12.61 1.59
CA TYR A 192 12.50 11.29 1.69
C TYR A 192 11.73 10.25 0.85
N CYS A 193 10.39 10.30 0.90
CA CYS A 193 9.55 9.39 0.12
C CYS A 193 9.71 9.60 -1.39
N ALA A 194 9.81 10.85 -1.84
CA ALA A 194 10.05 11.17 -3.24
C ALA A 194 11.42 10.66 -3.72
N LEU A 195 12.46 10.93 -2.94
CA LEU A 195 13.83 10.54 -3.28
C LEU A 195 14.00 9.03 -3.32
N ILE A 196 13.43 8.30 -2.35
CA ILE A 196 13.41 6.82 -2.36
C ILE A 196 12.77 6.30 -3.64
N ALA A 197 11.64 6.87 -4.07
CA ALA A 197 10.99 6.42 -5.30
C ALA A 197 11.91 6.62 -6.52
N LEU A 198 12.56 7.78 -6.62
CA LEU A 198 13.46 8.12 -7.72
C LEU A 198 14.71 7.23 -7.81
N THR A 199 15.17 6.60 -6.71
CA THR A 199 16.30 5.66 -6.74
C THR A 199 16.10 4.49 -7.72
N LYS A 200 14.87 4.23 -8.16
CA LYS A 200 14.54 3.21 -9.17
C LYS A 200 14.71 3.66 -10.61
N GLN A 201 14.83 4.98 -10.86
CA GLN A 201 14.88 5.57 -12.20
C GLN A 201 16.18 6.29 -12.51
N VAL A 202 16.90 6.79 -11.50
CA VAL A 202 18.14 7.53 -11.69
C VAL A 202 19.35 6.72 -11.27
N ASP A 203 20.45 6.91 -11.97
CA ASP A 203 21.74 6.34 -11.56
C ASP A 203 22.31 7.03 -10.32
N TYR A 204 23.34 6.41 -9.73
CA TYR A 204 24.02 6.90 -8.53
C TYR A 204 24.57 8.32 -8.69
N MET A 205 25.22 8.63 -9.82
CA MET A 205 25.85 9.94 -10.04
C MET A 205 24.80 11.04 -10.19
N THR A 206 23.71 10.74 -10.88
CA THR A 206 22.55 11.63 -11.01
C THR A 206 21.94 11.92 -9.64
N MET A 207 21.70 10.91 -8.81
CA MET A 207 21.19 11.11 -7.44
C MET A 207 22.16 11.90 -6.56
N LYS A 208 23.46 11.57 -6.62
CA LYS A 208 24.51 12.29 -5.88
C LYS A 208 24.56 13.77 -6.25
N ASN A 209 24.55 14.08 -7.54
CA ASN A 209 24.56 15.45 -8.04
C ASN A 209 23.28 16.20 -7.61
N LEU A 210 22.12 15.54 -7.67
CA LEU A 210 20.86 16.11 -7.21
C LEU A 210 20.92 16.52 -5.73
N LEU A 211 21.42 15.64 -4.86
CA LEU A 211 21.51 15.88 -3.41
C LEU A 211 22.56 16.92 -3.01
N ALA A 212 23.60 17.11 -3.84
CA ALA A 212 24.70 18.04 -3.59
C ALA A 212 24.41 19.46 -4.11
N ASN A 213 23.81 19.58 -5.29
CA ASN A 213 23.74 20.86 -6.02
C ASN A 213 22.40 21.58 -5.89
N ASN A 214 21.34 20.91 -5.44
CA ASN A 214 20.04 21.54 -5.29
C ASN A 214 19.84 22.05 -3.85
N THR A 215 19.66 23.36 -3.73
CA THR A 215 19.57 24.08 -2.44
C THR A 215 18.40 23.64 -1.58
N PHE A 216 17.34 23.07 -2.18
CA PHE A 216 16.21 22.49 -1.45
C PHE A 216 16.67 21.39 -0.48
N PHE A 217 17.75 20.67 -0.81
CA PHE A 217 18.27 19.60 0.04
C PHE A 217 19.29 20.06 1.07
N ASN A 218 19.57 21.36 1.20
CA ASN A 218 20.57 21.84 2.16
C ASN A 218 20.16 21.55 3.62
N THR A 219 18.86 21.58 3.90
CA THR A 219 18.27 21.26 5.22
C THR A 219 18.00 19.77 5.41
N PHE A 220 18.16 18.96 4.36
CA PHE A 220 17.89 17.54 4.41
C PHE A 220 19.02 16.81 5.16
N ASP A 221 18.64 16.08 6.21
CA ASP A 221 19.58 15.38 7.09
C ASP A 221 20.63 14.56 6.32
N SER A 222 21.90 14.66 6.72
CA SER A 222 23.01 14.01 6.03
C SER A 222 22.91 12.49 6.07
N ASN A 223 22.38 11.91 7.15
CA ASN A 223 22.18 10.46 7.24
C ASN A 223 21.06 10.01 6.29
N ASN A 224 20.00 10.81 6.15
CA ASN A 224 18.97 10.56 5.13
C ASN A 224 19.56 10.62 3.72
N LYS A 225 20.41 11.60 3.40
CA LYS A 225 21.13 11.64 2.11
C LYS A 225 21.94 10.36 1.89
N THR A 226 22.69 9.90 2.89
CA THR A 226 23.46 8.65 2.80
C THR A 226 22.55 7.45 2.60
N GLN A 227 21.42 7.35 3.30
CA GLN A 227 20.43 6.29 3.08
C GLN A 227 19.91 6.27 1.64
N ILE A 228 19.54 7.42 1.06
CA ILE A 228 19.11 7.53 -0.33
C ILE A 228 20.20 7.04 -1.30
N LEU A 229 21.46 7.42 -1.06
CA LEU A 229 22.57 7.01 -1.92
C LEU A 229 22.87 5.52 -1.83
N VAL A 230 22.78 4.91 -0.64
CA VAL A 230 22.90 3.45 -0.46
C VAL A 230 21.77 2.72 -1.18
N GLU A 231 20.53 3.21 -1.10
CA GLU A 231 19.39 2.63 -1.82
C GLU A 231 19.57 2.74 -3.35
N THR A 232 20.09 3.88 -3.82
CA THR A 232 20.39 4.08 -5.25
C THR A 232 21.48 3.12 -5.73
N PHE A 233 22.50 2.90 -4.91
CA PHE A 233 23.55 1.92 -5.18
C PHE A 233 23.00 0.49 -5.22
N GLU A 234 22.14 0.11 -4.27
CA GLU A 234 21.45 -1.19 -4.27
C GLU A 234 20.69 -1.42 -5.60
N ASN A 235 19.92 -0.43 -6.07
CA ASN A 235 19.20 -0.54 -7.33
C ASN A 235 20.14 -0.61 -8.55
N ALA A 236 21.25 0.13 -8.54
CA ALA A 236 22.26 0.05 -9.60
C ALA A 236 22.93 -1.33 -9.64
N ALA A 237 23.28 -1.89 -8.48
CA ALA A 237 23.90 -3.19 -8.35
C ALA A 237 22.97 -4.34 -8.81
N LYS A 238 21.67 -4.28 -8.49
CA LYS A 238 20.67 -5.24 -9.01
C LYS A 238 20.60 -5.27 -10.53
N ASN A 239 20.90 -4.14 -11.18
CA ASN A 239 20.94 -3.99 -12.63
C ASN A 239 22.34 -4.18 -13.23
N GLN A 240 23.28 -4.75 -12.47
CA GLN A 240 24.68 -4.99 -12.87
C GLN A 240 25.45 -3.71 -13.28
N ASN A 241 24.96 -2.53 -12.88
CA ASN A 241 25.60 -1.24 -13.15
C ASN A 241 26.38 -0.77 -11.91
N PHE A 242 27.32 -1.61 -11.48
CA PHE A 242 28.10 -1.43 -10.27
C PHE A 242 29.39 -0.63 -10.53
N SER A 243 29.78 0.23 -9.58
CA SER A 243 31.04 0.97 -9.62
C SER A 243 31.76 0.90 -8.28
N ASP A 244 33.03 0.49 -8.33
CA ASP A 244 33.93 0.44 -7.17
C ASP A 244 34.08 1.80 -6.48
N LEU A 245 34.21 2.86 -7.27
CA LEU A 245 34.36 4.22 -6.75
C LEU A 245 33.14 4.64 -5.92
N ASN A 246 31.93 4.28 -6.39
CA ASN A 246 30.70 4.56 -5.67
C ASN A 246 30.62 3.75 -4.37
N PHE A 247 31.11 2.51 -4.37
CA PHE A 247 31.17 1.69 -3.15
C PHE A 247 32.09 2.32 -2.10
N GLU A 248 33.34 2.66 -2.47
CA GLU A 248 34.31 3.21 -1.52
C GLU A 248 33.83 4.52 -0.90
N GLU A 249 33.26 5.42 -1.72
CA GLU A 249 32.67 6.66 -1.20
C GLU A 249 31.54 6.39 -0.21
N LEU A 250 30.63 5.46 -0.53
CA LEU A 250 29.53 5.11 0.36
C LEU A 250 30.00 4.44 1.64
N TYR A 251 31.01 3.58 1.54
CA TYR A 251 31.60 2.91 2.69
C TYR A 251 32.08 3.94 3.70
N GLU A 252 32.85 4.94 3.27
CA GLU A 252 33.34 6.01 4.14
C GLU A 252 32.20 6.88 4.70
N LYS A 253 31.19 7.21 3.88
CA LYS A 253 30.00 7.93 4.36
C LYS A 253 29.26 7.17 5.45
N VAL A 254 29.02 5.87 5.27
CA VAL A 254 28.34 5.02 6.26
C VAL A 254 29.21 4.85 7.50
N LEU A 255 30.53 4.71 7.34
CA LEU A 255 31.48 4.59 8.44
C LEU A 255 31.41 5.80 9.38
N SER A 256 31.22 7.00 8.82
CA SER A 256 31.13 8.28 9.55
C SER A 256 29.84 8.51 10.34
N ILE A 257 28.81 7.68 10.16
CA ILE A 257 27.53 7.81 10.88
C ILE A 257 27.74 7.52 12.36
N ASP A 258 27.23 8.41 13.24
CA ASP A 258 27.27 8.21 14.68
C ASP A 258 26.59 6.88 15.05
N PRO A 259 27.29 5.93 15.72
CA PRO A 259 26.75 4.65 16.15
C PRO A 259 25.49 4.74 17.04
N LYS A 260 25.21 5.89 17.65
CA LYS A 260 24.01 6.13 18.47
C LYS A 260 22.75 6.36 17.64
N ILE A 261 22.89 6.69 16.35
CA ILE A 261 21.75 6.91 15.46
C ILE A 261 21.08 5.57 15.16
N LYS A 262 19.79 5.49 15.46
CA LYS A 262 18.96 4.29 15.27
C LYS A 262 17.96 4.48 14.14
N ALA A 263 17.65 3.37 13.48
CA ALA A 263 16.50 3.22 12.59
C ALA A 263 15.59 2.15 13.20
N GLY A 264 14.53 2.60 13.89
CA GLY A 264 13.74 1.72 14.76
C GLY A 264 14.56 1.24 15.97
N VAL A 265 14.68 -0.07 16.16
CA VAL A 265 15.38 -0.67 17.29
C VAL A 265 16.87 -0.97 17.03
N VAL A 266 17.32 -0.83 15.78
CA VAL A 266 18.68 -1.18 15.33
C VAL A 266 19.49 0.06 14.97
N ARG A 267 20.82 -0.05 14.94
CA ARG A 267 21.72 1.05 14.52
C ARG A 267 21.58 1.28 13.02
N LEU A 268 21.48 2.54 12.61
CA LEU A 268 21.39 2.89 11.19
C LEU A 268 22.62 2.40 10.42
N LYS A 269 23.82 2.58 10.99
CA LYS A 269 25.10 2.15 10.42
C LYS A 269 25.11 0.65 10.07
N ASP A 270 24.63 -0.21 10.98
CA ASP A 270 24.57 -1.66 10.76
C ASP A 270 23.63 -2.01 9.59
N ILE A 271 22.44 -1.39 9.50
CA ILE A 271 21.52 -1.59 8.36
C ILE A 271 22.22 -1.24 7.04
N LEU A 272 22.88 -0.09 7.00
CA LEU A 272 23.50 0.41 5.77
C LEU A 272 24.67 -0.44 5.31
N PHE A 273 25.47 -0.98 6.22
CA PHE A 273 26.51 -1.94 5.86
C PHE A 273 25.96 -3.29 5.41
N VAL A 274 24.84 -3.77 5.98
CA VAL A 274 24.17 -4.95 5.44
C VAL A 274 23.77 -4.70 3.98
N LYS A 275 23.13 -3.57 3.68
CA LYS A 275 22.73 -3.24 2.30
C LYS A 275 23.93 -3.13 1.36
N LEU A 276 24.95 -2.35 1.72
CA LEU A 276 26.15 -2.19 0.90
C LEU A 276 26.86 -3.53 0.63
N GLY A 277 26.99 -4.38 1.66
CA GLY A 277 27.61 -5.69 1.54
C GLY A 277 26.77 -6.66 0.71
N GLN A 278 25.46 -6.72 0.94
CA GLN A 278 24.58 -7.70 0.30
C GLN A 278 24.51 -7.53 -1.23
N TYR A 279 24.64 -6.29 -1.71
CA TYR A 279 24.60 -5.97 -3.12
C TYR A 279 25.99 -5.75 -3.74
N SER A 280 27.06 -6.04 -3.00
CA SER A 280 28.40 -6.08 -3.56
C SER A 280 28.63 -7.38 -4.34
N THR A 281 29.28 -7.26 -5.50
CA THR A 281 29.75 -8.42 -6.29
C THR A 281 31.14 -8.89 -5.89
N LYS A 282 31.84 -8.15 -5.02
CA LYS A 282 33.20 -8.46 -4.59
C LYS A 282 33.26 -8.94 -3.15
N LEU A 283 33.98 -10.05 -2.93
CA LEU A 283 34.10 -10.72 -1.65
C LEU A 283 34.77 -9.84 -0.58
N ASP A 284 35.81 -9.10 -0.94
CA ASP A 284 36.53 -8.19 -0.06
C ASP A 284 35.62 -7.08 0.51
N TYR A 285 34.73 -6.53 -0.31
CA TYR A 285 33.74 -5.53 0.10
C TYR A 285 32.72 -6.11 1.09
N VAL A 286 32.21 -7.33 0.85
CA VAL A 286 31.33 -8.03 1.80
C VAL A 286 32.01 -8.21 3.16
N ILE A 287 33.28 -8.66 3.14
CA ILE A 287 34.07 -8.88 4.36
C ILE A 287 34.27 -7.55 5.12
N ARG A 288 34.58 -6.46 4.42
CA ARG A 288 34.73 -5.12 5.04
C ARG A 288 33.44 -4.67 5.70
N CYS A 289 32.31 -4.68 4.99
CA CYS A 289 31.01 -4.30 5.56
C CYS A 289 30.65 -5.16 6.80
N LYS A 290 30.87 -6.47 6.73
CA LYS A 290 30.59 -7.39 7.84
C LYS A 290 31.39 -7.10 9.11
N LYS A 291 32.64 -6.61 8.98
CA LYS A 291 33.48 -6.25 10.14
C LYS A 291 32.92 -5.05 10.91
N GLU A 292 32.30 -4.10 10.21
CA GLU A 292 31.77 -2.88 10.81
C GLU A 292 30.40 -3.06 11.48
N ILE A 293 29.68 -4.13 11.14
CA ILE A 293 28.42 -4.47 11.79
C ILE A 293 28.69 -4.92 13.23
N THR A 294 27.81 -4.53 14.15
CA THR A 294 27.90 -5.00 15.54
C THR A 294 26.87 -6.08 15.87
N SER A 295 25.68 -6.03 15.27
CA SER A 295 24.66 -7.05 15.45
C SER A 295 25.08 -8.39 14.84
N ASN A 296 25.11 -9.44 15.67
CA ASN A 296 25.42 -10.79 15.21
C ASN A 296 24.38 -11.35 14.22
N GLU A 297 23.11 -10.97 14.38
CA GLU A 297 22.04 -11.38 13.47
C GLU A 297 22.27 -10.79 12.07
N MET A 298 22.57 -9.49 11.99
CA MET A 298 22.87 -8.83 10.71
C MET A 298 24.16 -9.34 10.06
N LYS A 299 25.17 -9.76 10.84
CA LYS A 299 26.37 -10.42 10.30
C LYS A 299 26.06 -11.75 9.62
N LYS A 300 25.01 -12.47 10.05
CA LYS A 300 24.62 -13.74 9.41
C LYS A 300 24.14 -13.52 7.99
N GLU A 301 23.39 -12.45 7.73
CA GLU A 301 22.95 -12.07 6.39
C GLU A 301 24.13 -11.97 5.42
N LEU A 302 25.19 -11.23 5.79
CA LEU A 302 26.39 -11.11 4.95
C LEU A 302 27.23 -12.39 4.89
N SER A 303 27.11 -13.29 5.87
CA SER A 303 27.82 -14.58 5.83
C SER A 303 27.29 -15.50 4.74
N ILE A 304 26.01 -15.39 4.40
CA ILE A 304 25.40 -16.14 3.28
C ILE A 304 25.99 -15.64 1.95
N VAL A 305 26.06 -14.32 1.76
CA VAL A 305 26.62 -13.69 0.57
C VAL A 305 28.11 -14.01 0.42
N GLU A 306 28.86 -13.95 1.52
CA GLU A 306 30.28 -14.32 1.58
C GLU A 306 30.51 -15.77 1.10
N GLN A 307 29.64 -16.71 1.48
CA GLN A 307 29.74 -18.10 1.04
C GLN A 307 29.38 -18.28 -0.44
N GLN A 308 28.43 -17.50 -0.96
CA GLN A 308 28.04 -17.54 -2.36
C GLN A 308 29.18 -17.06 -3.27
N LEU A 309 29.88 -15.98 -2.90
CA LEU A 309 31.00 -15.43 -3.68
C LEU A 309 32.30 -16.24 -3.59
N LYS A 310 32.40 -17.19 -2.65
CA LYS A 310 33.55 -18.11 -2.52
C LYS A 310 33.43 -19.37 -3.39
N LYS A 311 32.22 -19.67 -3.90
CA LYS A 311 31.96 -20.81 -4.79
C LYS A 311 32.23 -20.42 -6.23
#